data_AF-A0A1H9QLI0-F1
#
_entry.id   AF-A0A1H9QLI0-F1
#
_cell.length_a   1.000
_cell.length_b   1.000
_cell.length_c   1.000
_cell.angle_alpha   90.00
_cell.angle_beta   90.00
_cell.angle_gamma   90.00
#
_symmetry.space_group_name_H-M   'P 1'
#
loop_
_entity.id
_entity.type
_entity.pdbx_description
1 polymer ?
#
loop_
_entity_poly.entity_id
_entity_poly.type
_entity_poly.pdbx_seq_one_letter_code
_entity_poly.pdbx_strand_id
1 'polypeptide(L)'
;MKQHLKNLIQLICALVLIAHTHLVIADTSSDTETVLNWAENTYPALFPGHKATQSINPWLFRFYPETGIYAGVNINDNNVYVLGGPWDSATVIDTLPNLVSLVQNSGGNTSISACNTANVPEGIVYSQSGNVVTVSTNGQCIPAPDITDPASSNLCVVPQQTNASGISVLSNNTVTSSSLNGITTTTPGFPNPFQSFIDASANVKHCTINAAPDTASLVVNSDICFDITDSLSDLLSSLPLDGIEVTPPITYASAGTYSSQTVSDCFATDASSINDAFTGEVWVRQNGTFVKVAN
;
A
#
# COMPACT_ATOMS: atom_id res chain seq x y z
N MET A 1 9.53 20.29 56.74
CA MET A 1 10.22 19.92 55.48
C MET A 1 9.67 18.66 54.81
N LYS A 2 9.41 17.54 55.50
CA LYS A 2 8.90 16.30 54.86
C LYS A 2 7.47 16.40 54.26
N GLN A 3 6.59 17.25 54.81
CA GLN A 3 5.21 17.40 54.33
C GLN A 3 5.12 18.23 53.02
N HIS A 4 5.96 19.28 52.90
CA HIS A 4 5.99 20.13 51.69
C HIS A 4 6.61 19.42 50.49
N LEU A 5 7.53 18.47 50.71
CA LEU A 5 8.11 17.65 49.64
C LEU A 5 7.09 16.64 49.06
N LYS A 6 6.19 16.08 49.89
CA LYS A 6 5.09 15.21 49.42
C LYS A 6 4.04 15.96 48.61
N ASN A 7 3.66 17.18 49.02
CA ASN A 7 2.73 18.00 48.26
C ASN A 7 3.31 18.49 46.92
N LEU A 8 4.64 18.73 46.85
CA LEU A 8 5.31 19.08 45.59
C LEU A 8 5.34 17.90 44.60
N ILE A 9 5.55 16.68 45.09
CA ILE A 9 5.55 15.46 44.26
C ILE A 9 4.13 15.14 43.75
N GLN A 10 3.09 15.36 44.55
CA GLN A 10 1.70 15.17 44.08
C GLN A 10 1.26 16.24 43.06
N LEU A 11 1.76 17.48 43.16
CA LEU A 11 1.47 18.52 42.17
C LEU A 11 2.13 18.22 40.81
N ILE A 12 3.33 17.63 40.82
CA ILE A 12 4.04 17.21 39.60
C ILE A 12 3.33 16.04 38.92
N CYS A 13 2.79 15.08 39.67
CA CYS A 13 2.00 13.98 39.08
C CYS A 13 0.65 14.43 38.48
N ALA A 14 0.05 15.51 38.99
CA ALA A 14 -1.17 16.08 38.40
C ALA A 14 -0.90 16.88 37.12
N LEU A 15 0.27 17.51 36.99
CA LEU A 15 0.66 18.24 35.76
C LEU A 15 1.09 17.31 34.61
N VAL A 16 1.57 16.10 34.88
CA VAL A 16 1.92 15.10 33.85
C VAL A 16 0.67 14.50 33.17
N LEU A 17 -0.50 14.57 33.81
CA LEU A 17 -1.75 14.07 33.22
C LEU A 17 -2.41 15.07 32.24
N ILE A 18 -1.94 16.32 32.13
CA ILE A 18 -2.48 17.33 31.21
C ILE A 18 -1.69 17.38 29.88
N ALA A 19 -0.60 16.62 29.75
CA ALA A 19 0.23 16.56 28.54
C ALA A 19 -0.17 15.44 27.54
N HIS A 20 -1.34 14.82 27.70
CA HIS A 20 -1.90 13.86 26.72
C HIS A 20 -3.07 14.47 25.95
N THR A 21 -2.95 15.74 25.53
CA THR A 21 -3.72 16.18 24.38
C THR A 21 -3.10 15.49 23.17
N HIS A 22 -3.62 14.31 22.84
CA HIS A 22 -3.50 13.79 21.49
C HIS A 22 -4.14 14.84 20.60
N LEU A 23 -3.34 15.65 19.92
CA LEU A 23 -3.84 16.41 18.78
C LEU A 23 -4.48 15.37 17.87
N VAL A 24 -5.80 15.49 17.67
CA VAL A 24 -6.64 14.68 16.78
C VAL A 24 -6.26 15.02 15.33
N ILE A 25 -5.01 14.74 14.99
CA ILE A 25 -4.44 14.91 13.65
C ILE A 25 -4.53 13.56 12.92
N ALA A 26 -4.44 12.45 13.65
CA ALA A 26 -4.57 11.12 13.08
C ALA A 26 -5.95 10.91 12.44
N ASP A 27 -7.04 11.25 13.15
CA ASP A 27 -8.42 11.07 12.68
C ASP A 27 -8.72 11.95 11.46
N THR A 28 -8.47 13.26 11.56
CA THR A 28 -8.70 14.20 10.46
C THR A 28 -7.88 13.84 9.22
N SER A 29 -6.62 13.42 9.37
CA SER A 29 -5.79 13.01 8.23
C SER A 29 -6.31 11.73 7.59
N SER A 30 -6.60 10.66 8.36
CA SER A 30 -7.11 9.40 7.80
C SER A 30 -8.51 9.55 7.19
N ASP A 31 -9.36 10.36 7.82
CA ASP A 31 -10.70 10.68 7.31
C ASP A 31 -10.62 11.50 6.03
N THR A 32 -9.66 12.42 5.94
CA THR A 32 -9.39 13.17 4.69
C THR A 32 -9.01 12.20 3.57
N GLU A 33 -8.07 11.28 3.82
CA GLU A 33 -7.70 10.27 2.80
C GLU A 33 -8.92 9.42 2.40
N THR A 34 -9.73 9.00 3.38
CA THR A 34 -10.93 8.18 3.15
C THR A 34 -11.93 8.87 2.24
N VAL A 35 -12.27 10.13 2.54
CA VAL A 35 -13.24 10.91 1.76
C VAL A 35 -12.69 11.26 0.37
N LEU A 36 -11.41 11.62 0.26
CA LEU A 36 -10.81 11.98 -1.02
C LEU A 36 -10.60 10.77 -1.93
N ASN A 37 -10.20 9.61 -1.40
CA ASN A 37 -10.15 8.35 -2.16
C ASN A 37 -11.54 7.94 -2.65
N TRP A 38 -12.56 8.04 -1.79
CA TRP A 38 -13.93 7.78 -2.19
C TRP A 38 -14.38 8.70 -3.32
N ALA A 39 -14.02 9.99 -3.26
CA ALA A 39 -14.35 10.95 -4.31
C ALA A 39 -13.69 10.60 -5.65
N GLU A 40 -12.42 10.21 -5.65
CA GLU A 40 -11.68 9.73 -6.85
C GLU A 40 -12.34 8.51 -7.48
N ASN A 41 -12.72 7.52 -6.67
CA ASN A 41 -13.35 6.30 -7.16
C ASN A 41 -14.80 6.52 -7.64
N THR A 42 -15.54 7.42 -6.97
CA THR A 42 -16.97 7.63 -7.24
C THR A 42 -17.21 8.63 -8.36
N TYR A 43 -16.35 9.65 -8.48
CA TYR A 43 -16.49 10.74 -9.45
C TYR A 43 -15.21 10.93 -10.30
N PRO A 44 -14.75 9.90 -11.04
CA PRO A 44 -13.49 9.95 -11.78
C PRO A 44 -13.46 11.01 -12.89
N ALA A 45 -14.63 11.47 -13.35
CA ALA A 45 -14.72 12.60 -14.30
C ALA A 45 -14.36 13.95 -13.68
N LEU A 46 -14.49 14.09 -12.35
CA LEU A 46 -14.14 15.30 -11.60
C LEU A 46 -12.77 15.16 -10.91
N PHE A 47 -12.50 13.97 -10.36
CA PHE A 47 -11.30 13.66 -9.59
C PHE A 47 -10.53 12.51 -10.28
N PRO A 48 -9.87 12.78 -11.42
CA PRO A 48 -9.23 11.73 -12.21
C PRO A 48 -7.93 11.24 -11.57
N GLY A 49 -7.94 9.96 -11.18
CA GLY A 49 -6.82 9.26 -10.57
C GLY A 49 -6.45 9.80 -9.18
N HIS A 50 -5.54 9.10 -8.52
CA HIS A 50 -5.06 9.45 -7.20
C HIS A 50 -4.22 10.72 -7.21
N LYS A 51 -4.31 11.56 -6.19
CA LYS A 51 -3.32 12.63 -5.98
C LYS A 51 -2.80 12.57 -4.57
N ALA A 52 -1.50 12.88 -4.40
CA ALA A 52 -0.92 13.01 -3.08
C ALA A 52 -1.68 14.07 -2.28
N THR A 53 -2.13 13.72 -1.08
CA THR A 53 -2.65 14.70 -0.14
C THR A 53 -1.49 15.60 0.29
N GLN A 54 -1.62 16.88 -0.06
CA GLN A 54 -0.72 17.95 0.31
C GLN A 54 -1.23 18.64 1.57
N SER A 55 -0.31 19.20 2.35
CA SER A 55 -0.66 19.97 3.55
C SER A 55 -0.12 21.38 3.44
N ILE A 56 -0.99 22.37 3.57
CA ILE A 56 -0.61 23.78 3.76
C ILE A 56 -1.56 24.39 4.78
N ASN A 57 -1.09 24.64 6.00
CA ASN A 57 -1.98 25.06 7.10
C ASN A 57 -2.92 26.22 6.69
N PRO A 58 -4.26 26.08 6.82
CA PRO A 58 -5.00 25.02 7.53
C PRO A 58 -5.56 23.88 6.64
N TRP A 59 -5.02 23.63 5.47
CA TRP A 59 -5.59 22.71 4.47
C TRP A 59 -4.85 21.37 4.38
N LEU A 60 -5.62 20.29 4.30
CA LEU A 60 -5.22 19.00 3.74
C LEU A 60 -5.95 18.84 2.41
N PHE A 61 -5.25 18.78 1.28
CA PHE A 61 -5.90 18.90 -0.02
C PHE A 61 -5.18 18.14 -1.12
N ARG A 62 -5.93 17.82 -2.19
CA ARG A 62 -5.45 17.25 -3.44
C ARG A 62 -5.76 18.22 -4.58
N PHE A 63 -4.82 18.36 -5.50
CA PHE A 63 -5.01 19.12 -6.74
C PHE A 63 -5.01 18.16 -7.93
N TYR A 64 -6.06 18.25 -8.74
CA TYR A 64 -6.27 17.47 -9.96
C TYR A 64 -5.98 18.36 -11.16
N PRO A 65 -4.75 18.34 -11.72
CA PRO A 65 -4.37 19.23 -12.81
C PRO A 65 -5.19 19.03 -14.08
N GLU A 66 -5.72 17.82 -14.29
CA GLU A 66 -6.52 17.46 -15.47
C GLU A 66 -7.86 18.18 -15.51
N THR A 67 -8.46 18.45 -14.34
CA THR A 67 -9.76 19.14 -14.21
C THR A 67 -9.63 20.54 -13.61
N GLY A 68 -8.44 20.90 -13.12
CA GLY A 68 -8.19 22.16 -12.43
C GLY A 68 -8.91 22.26 -11.08
N ILE A 69 -9.27 21.14 -10.47
CA ILE A 69 -10.02 21.09 -9.22
C ILE A 69 -9.05 20.89 -8.04
N TYR A 70 -9.26 21.65 -6.98
CA TYR A 70 -8.76 21.38 -5.64
C TYR A 70 -9.89 20.76 -4.82
N ALA A 71 -9.62 19.66 -4.11
CA ALA A 71 -10.51 19.10 -3.11
C ALA A 71 -9.74 18.95 -1.80
N GLY A 72 -10.32 19.37 -0.68
CA GLY A 72 -9.58 19.30 0.59
C GLY A 72 -10.39 19.67 1.81
N VAL A 73 -9.81 19.36 2.96
CA VAL A 73 -10.34 19.63 4.29
C VAL A 73 -9.64 20.85 4.86
N ASN A 74 -10.41 21.77 5.42
CA ASN A 74 -9.88 22.81 6.29
C ASN A 74 -9.89 22.31 7.74
N ILE A 75 -8.72 22.13 8.34
CA ILE A 75 -8.59 21.53 9.67
C ILE A 75 -9.07 22.45 10.79
N ASN A 76 -9.29 23.75 10.54
CA ASN A 76 -9.78 24.68 11.55
C ASN A 76 -11.30 24.60 11.73
N ASP A 77 -12.05 24.39 10.65
CA ASP A 77 -13.52 24.31 10.67
C ASP A 77 -14.07 22.90 10.39
N ASN A 78 -13.19 21.96 10.04
CA ASN A 78 -13.48 20.56 9.72
C ASN A 78 -14.44 20.37 8.54
N ASN A 79 -14.50 21.33 7.62
CA ASN A 79 -15.31 21.27 6.41
C ASN A 79 -14.50 20.77 5.22
N VAL A 80 -15.17 20.03 4.33
CA VAL A 80 -14.65 19.59 3.04
C VAL A 80 -15.06 20.60 1.97
N TYR A 81 -14.09 21.05 1.19
CA TYR A 81 -14.26 22.05 0.15
C TYR A 81 -13.81 21.52 -1.21
N VAL A 82 -14.40 22.10 -2.25
CA VAL A 82 -13.91 22.03 -3.63
C VAL A 82 -13.70 23.44 -4.19
N LEU A 83 -12.72 23.60 -5.08
CA LEU A 83 -12.42 24.87 -5.74
C LEU A 83 -11.91 24.60 -7.16
N GLY A 84 -12.35 25.37 -8.15
CA GLY A 84 -11.93 25.22 -9.55
C GLY A 84 -12.81 24.25 -10.32
N GLY A 85 -12.47 23.99 -11.59
CA GLY A 85 -13.33 23.22 -12.50
C GLY A 85 -14.72 23.85 -12.65
N PRO A 86 -15.82 23.16 -12.26
CA PRO A 86 -17.17 23.72 -12.30
C PRO A 86 -17.49 24.71 -11.17
N TRP A 87 -16.58 24.91 -10.20
CA TRP A 87 -16.78 25.81 -9.06
C TRP A 87 -15.93 27.08 -9.19
N ASP A 88 -16.61 28.24 -9.30
CA ASP A 88 -15.96 29.56 -9.41
C ASP A 88 -15.30 30.04 -8.11
N SER A 89 -15.67 29.46 -6.97
CA SER A 89 -15.14 29.78 -5.65
C SER A 89 -15.11 28.54 -4.75
N ALA A 90 -14.41 28.65 -3.61
CA ALA A 90 -14.32 27.57 -2.64
C ALA A 90 -15.73 27.24 -2.11
N THR A 91 -16.24 26.08 -2.49
CA THR A 91 -17.59 25.62 -2.19
C THR A 91 -17.52 24.55 -1.12
N VAL A 92 -18.22 24.76 -0.01
CA VAL A 92 -18.39 23.74 1.03
C VAL A 92 -19.25 22.61 0.47
N ILE A 93 -18.76 21.38 0.55
CA ILE A 93 -19.54 20.18 0.23
C ILE A 93 -20.34 19.73 1.45
N ASP A 94 -19.63 19.47 2.56
CA ASP A 94 -20.20 19.13 3.87
C ASP A 94 -19.07 19.18 4.93
N THR A 95 -19.38 18.82 6.17
CA THR A 95 -18.40 18.52 7.21
C THR A 95 -17.70 17.18 6.94
N LEU A 96 -16.44 17.07 7.37
CA LEU A 96 -15.68 15.83 7.24
C LEU A 96 -16.37 14.62 7.92
N PRO A 97 -16.90 14.72 9.15
CA PRO A 97 -17.56 13.59 9.80
C PRO A 97 -18.84 13.13 9.07
N ASN A 98 -19.61 14.05 8.50
CA ASN A 98 -20.79 13.70 7.72
C ASN A 98 -20.41 12.94 6.46
N LEU A 99 -19.35 13.36 5.76
CA LEU A 99 -18.87 12.67 4.57
C LEU A 99 -18.27 11.30 4.91
N VAL A 100 -17.51 11.17 6.00
CA VAL A 100 -17.04 9.85 6.47
C VAL A 100 -18.21 8.92 6.74
N SER A 101 -19.26 9.40 7.41
CA SER A 101 -20.46 8.62 7.65
C SER A 101 -21.19 8.25 6.34
N LEU A 102 -21.27 9.18 5.39
CA LEU A 102 -21.84 8.91 4.07
C LEU A 102 -21.06 7.80 3.36
N VAL A 103 -19.73 7.88 3.34
CA VAL A 103 -18.85 6.89 2.72
C VAL A 103 -19.08 5.51 3.31
N GLN A 104 -19.04 5.38 4.65
CA GLN A 104 -19.25 4.13 5.37
C GLN A 104 -20.63 3.51 5.09
N ASN A 105 -21.67 4.33 4.98
CA ASN A 105 -23.04 3.86 4.73
C ASN A 105 -23.33 3.58 3.24
N SER A 106 -22.56 4.18 2.34
CA SER A 106 -22.76 4.03 0.89
C SER A 106 -22.18 2.73 0.32
N GLY A 107 -21.30 2.04 1.07
CA GLY A 107 -20.50 0.93 0.55
C GLY A 107 -19.51 1.35 -0.54
N GLY A 108 -19.21 2.65 -0.64
CA GLY A 108 -18.33 3.21 -1.66
C GLY A 108 -16.89 2.75 -1.50
N ASN A 109 -16.18 2.62 -2.63
CA ASN A 109 -14.78 2.21 -2.62
C ASN A 109 -13.88 3.33 -2.08
N THR A 110 -13.24 3.09 -0.94
CA THR A 110 -12.26 4.00 -0.31
C THR A 110 -10.82 3.60 -0.58
N SER A 111 -10.60 2.56 -1.39
CA SER A 111 -9.26 2.14 -1.80
C SER A 111 -8.57 3.29 -2.52
N ILE A 112 -7.26 3.27 -2.49
CA ILE A 112 -6.45 4.22 -3.23
C ILE A 112 -6.72 3.97 -4.72
N SER A 113 -7.12 4.98 -5.49
CA SER A 113 -7.44 4.75 -6.90
C SER A 113 -6.20 4.27 -7.69
N ALA A 114 -4.98 4.56 -7.22
CA ALA A 114 -3.72 4.00 -7.73
C ALA A 114 -3.42 2.54 -7.28
N CYS A 115 -4.11 2.03 -6.26
CA CYS A 115 -3.87 0.73 -5.63
C CYS A 115 -5.20 0.09 -5.21
N ASN A 116 -5.69 -0.85 -6.02
CA ASN A 116 -6.92 -1.57 -5.73
C ASN A 116 -6.67 -2.60 -4.60
N THR A 117 -7.44 -2.47 -3.52
CA THR A 117 -7.37 -3.31 -2.30
C THR A 117 -8.62 -4.18 -2.11
N ALA A 118 -9.45 -4.37 -3.14
CA ALA A 118 -10.73 -5.06 -3.01
C ALA A 118 -10.60 -6.57 -2.71
N ASN A 119 -9.52 -7.21 -3.16
CA ASN A 119 -9.32 -8.67 -3.05
C ASN A 119 -8.21 -9.03 -2.05
N VAL A 120 -8.03 -8.19 -1.03
CA VAL A 120 -6.97 -8.39 -0.05
C VAL A 120 -7.36 -9.49 0.94
N PRO A 121 -6.45 -10.43 1.25
CA PRO A 121 -6.61 -11.41 2.32
C PRO A 121 -7.01 -10.81 3.66
N GLU A 122 -7.86 -11.53 4.41
CA GLU A 122 -8.24 -11.15 5.76
C GLU A 122 -7.00 -11.07 6.68
N GLY A 123 -6.94 -10.02 7.51
CA GLY A 123 -5.83 -9.79 8.45
C GLY A 123 -4.70 -8.91 7.90
N ILE A 124 -4.75 -8.52 6.63
CA ILE A 124 -3.92 -7.42 6.11
C ILE A 124 -4.60 -6.08 6.42
N VAL A 125 -3.80 -5.13 6.89
CA VAL A 125 -4.22 -3.76 7.22
C VAL A 125 -3.48 -2.78 6.32
N TYR A 126 -4.23 -1.84 5.77
CA TYR A 126 -3.72 -0.73 4.99
C TYR A 126 -3.81 0.57 5.79
N SER A 127 -2.78 1.38 5.69
CA SER A 127 -2.82 2.78 6.10
C SER A 127 -2.18 3.64 5.03
N GLN A 128 -2.62 4.90 4.95
CA GLN A 128 -2.14 5.84 3.95
C GLN A 128 -1.75 7.16 4.59
N SER A 129 -0.67 7.74 4.08
CA SER A 129 -0.31 9.13 4.31
C SER A 129 0.21 9.72 3.00
N GLY A 130 -0.62 10.50 2.31
CA GLY A 130 -0.35 10.99 0.96
C GLY A 130 -0.11 9.83 -0.02
N ASN A 131 1.03 9.85 -0.71
CA ASN A 131 1.42 8.78 -1.64
C ASN A 131 2.09 7.56 -0.98
N VAL A 132 2.23 7.56 0.34
CA VAL A 132 2.81 6.43 1.07
C VAL A 132 1.69 5.55 1.59
N VAL A 133 1.64 4.33 1.08
CA VAL A 133 0.76 3.25 1.54
C VAL A 133 1.58 2.34 2.42
N THR A 134 1.07 1.97 3.59
CA THR A 134 1.68 0.95 4.43
C THR A 134 0.73 -0.23 4.53
N VAL A 135 1.24 -1.41 4.20
CA VAL A 135 0.54 -2.69 4.22
C VAL A 135 1.17 -3.54 5.30
N SER A 136 0.39 -4.01 6.26
CA SER A 136 0.92 -4.83 7.35
C SER A 136 -0.05 -5.90 7.83
N THR A 137 0.48 -7.02 8.33
CA THR A 137 -0.30 -8.02 9.08
C THR A 137 -0.30 -7.76 10.59
N ASN A 138 0.12 -6.56 11.03
CA ASN A 138 0.22 -6.16 12.44
C ASN A 138 1.02 -7.14 13.32
N GLY A 139 2.07 -7.74 12.75
CA GLY A 139 2.94 -8.69 13.43
C GLY A 139 2.32 -10.08 13.65
N GLN A 140 1.17 -10.38 13.04
CA GLN A 140 0.60 -11.73 13.01
C GLN A 140 0.91 -12.40 11.67
N CYS A 141 1.08 -13.72 11.67
CA CYS A 141 1.18 -14.49 10.43
C CYS A 141 -0.22 -14.97 10.04
N ILE A 142 -0.65 -14.60 8.84
CA ILE A 142 -1.98 -14.95 8.30
C ILE A 142 -1.84 -16.04 7.24
N PRO A 143 -2.89 -16.83 6.95
CA PRO A 143 -2.82 -17.80 5.86
C PRO A 143 -2.37 -17.14 4.55
N ALA A 144 -1.42 -17.76 3.86
CA ALA A 144 -0.92 -17.23 2.61
C ALA A 144 -2.06 -17.11 1.57
N PRO A 145 -2.11 -16.00 0.80
CA PRO A 145 -3.03 -15.88 -0.33
C PRO A 145 -2.77 -17.00 -1.35
N ASP A 146 -3.83 -17.38 -2.07
CA ASP A 146 -3.70 -18.31 -3.18
C ASP A 146 -2.86 -17.69 -4.31
N ILE A 147 -1.57 -18.00 -4.33
CA ILE A 147 -0.60 -17.50 -5.32
C ILE A 147 -0.94 -17.87 -6.78
N THR A 148 -1.92 -18.75 -7.01
CA THR A 148 -2.42 -19.06 -8.34
C THR A 148 -3.44 -18.05 -8.85
N ASP A 149 -3.98 -17.21 -7.95
CA ASP A 149 -4.81 -16.06 -8.30
C ASP A 149 -3.95 -14.80 -8.48
N PRO A 150 -3.78 -14.27 -9.70
CA PRO A 150 -3.00 -13.05 -9.94
C PRO A 150 -3.59 -11.80 -9.26
N ALA A 151 -4.85 -11.84 -8.81
CA ALA A 151 -5.45 -10.75 -8.02
C ALA A 151 -5.07 -10.80 -6.53
N SER A 152 -4.58 -11.93 -6.03
CA SER A 152 -4.23 -12.14 -4.62
C SER A 152 -2.73 -11.91 -4.34
N SER A 153 -1.88 -11.99 -5.38
CA SER A 153 -0.42 -11.93 -5.26
C SER A 153 0.15 -10.51 -5.22
N ASN A 154 -0.68 -9.49 -5.43
CA ASN A 154 -0.24 -8.10 -5.48
C ASN A 154 -0.85 -7.30 -4.32
N LEU A 155 0.02 -6.75 -3.44
CA LEU A 155 -0.39 -5.91 -2.32
C LEU A 155 -1.07 -4.60 -2.78
N CYS A 156 -0.82 -4.19 -4.02
CA CYS A 156 -1.47 -3.07 -4.67
C CYS A 156 -1.72 -3.40 -6.14
N VAL A 157 -2.92 -3.88 -6.46
CA VAL A 157 -3.29 -4.19 -7.85
C VAL A 157 -3.40 -2.90 -8.64
N VAL A 158 -2.66 -2.81 -9.75
CA VAL A 158 -2.77 -1.70 -10.70
C VAL A 158 -4.14 -1.77 -11.37
N PRO A 159 -4.98 -0.72 -11.29
CA PRO A 159 -6.28 -0.72 -11.95
C PRO A 159 -6.14 -0.76 -13.47
N GLN A 160 -7.01 -1.54 -14.12
CA GLN A 160 -7.13 -1.51 -15.57
C GLN A 160 -7.59 -0.13 -16.03
N GLN A 161 -6.91 0.42 -17.03
CA GLN A 161 -7.25 1.70 -17.64
C GLN A 161 -8.26 1.52 -18.77
N THR A 162 -9.21 2.44 -18.89
CA THR A 162 -10.22 2.43 -19.96
C THR A 162 -9.74 3.10 -21.24
N ASN A 163 -8.60 3.81 -21.20
CA ASN A 163 -7.96 4.47 -22.34
C ASN A 163 -6.43 4.34 -22.23
N ALA A 164 -5.74 4.35 -23.37
CA ALA A 164 -4.28 4.39 -23.40
C ALA A 164 -3.78 5.74 -22.85
N SER A 165 -3.12 5.72 -21.69
CA SER A 165 -2.55 6.94 -21.10
C SER A 165 -1.20 7.31 -21.71
N GLY A 166 -0.48 6.36 -22.31
CA GLY A 166 0.89 6.55 -22.80
C GLY A 166 1.93 6.70 -21.68
N ILE A 167 1.54 6.54 -20.41
CA ILE A 167 2.43 6.69 -19.26
C ILE A 167 3.07 5.33 -18.96
N SER A 168 4.40 5.29 -18.91
CA SER A 168 5.15 4.11 -18.49
C SER A 168 5.72 4.33 -17.10
N VAL A 169 5.49 3.40 -16.19
CA VAL A 169 5.95 3.49 -14.79
C VAL A 169 6.80 2.28 -14.47
N LEU A 170 8.07 2.52 -14.13
CA LEU A 170 8.95 1.50 -13.59
C LEU A 170 8.81 1.48 -12.07
N SER A 171 8.53 0.30 -11.55
CA SER A 171 8.43 0.06 -10.13
C SER A 171 9.51 -0.90 -9.65
N ASN A 172 9.96 -0.67 -8.43
CA ASN A 172 11.05 -1.41 -7.81
C ASN A 172 10.64 -1.83 -6.41
N ASN A 173 10.77 -3.11 -6.09
CA ASN A 173 10.57 -3.61 -4.74
C ASN A 173 11.91 -3.83 -4.05
N THR A 174 12.19 -3.09 -2.97
CA THR A 174 13.37 -3.30 -2.14
C THR A 174 12.96 -4.05 -0.87
N VAL A 175 13.38 -5.31 -0.74
CA VAL A 175 13.18 -6.09 0.49
C VAL A 175 14.25 -5.67 1.51
N THR A 176 13.81 -5.17 2.67
CA THR A 176 14.67 -4.73 3.76
C THR A 176 14.93 -5.84 4.78
N SER A 177 13.98 -6.76 4.96
CA SER A 177 14.14 -7.95 5.77
C SER A 177 13.28 -9.09 5.26
N SER A 178 13.73 -10.31 5.49
CA SER A 178 12.97 -11.53 5.19
C SER A 178 13.39 -12.64 6.14
N SER A 179 12.46 -13.45 6.58
CA SER A 179 12.74 -14.64 7.38
C SER A 179 11.78 -15.78 7.04
N LEU A 180 12.31 -17.00 7.03
CA LEU A 180 11.55 -18.23 6.89
C LEU A 180 11.77 -19.06 8.15
N ASN A 181 10.69 -19.40 8.84
CA ASN A 181 10.71 -20.22 10.05
C ASN A 181 9.99 -21.56 9.78
N GLY A 182 10.27 -22.56 10.61
CA GLY A 182 9.64 -23.88 10.51
C GLY A 182 10.33 -24.84 9.54
N ILE A 183 11.44 -24.45 8.93
CA ILE A 183 12.33 -25.34 8.16
C ILE A 183 13.77 -25.11 8.61
N THR A 184 14.44 -26.16 9.07
CA THR A 184 15.85 -26.11 9.49
C THR A 184 16.65 -27.20 8.80
N THR A 185 17.93 -26.91 8.52
CA THR A 185 18.88 -27.91 8.04
C THR A 185 19.58 -28.55 9.24
N THR A 186 19.49 -29.86 9.39
CA THR A 186 20.15 -30.60 10.48
C THR A 186 21.60 -30.95 10.16
N THR A 187 22.05 -30.73 8.91
CA THR A 187 23.44 -30.96 8.48
C THR A 187 24.24 -29.65 8.49
N PRO A 188 25.27 -29.50 9.33
CA PRO A 188 26.13 -28.32 9.35
C PRO A 188 26.79 -28.09 7.98
N GLY A 189 26.64 -26.90 7.41
CA GLY A 189 27.24 -26.52 6.12
C GLY A 189 26.35 -26.78 4.89
N PHE A 190 25.14 -27.31 5.07
CA PHE A 190 24.16 -27.38 3.98
C PHE A 190 23.44 -26.02 3.84
N PRO A 191 23.48 -25.36 2.67
CA PRO A 191 22.74 -24.12 2.46
C PRO A 191 21.24 -24.36 2.62
N ASN A 192 20.51 -23.42 3.21
CA ASN A 192 19.06 -23.47 3.23
C ASN A 192 18.55 -23.50 1.78
N PRO A 193 17.88 -24.58 1.32
CA PRO A 193 17.45 -24.70 -0.07
C PRO A 193 16.44 -23.62 -0.47
N PHE A 194 15.79 -22.99 0.51
CA PHE A 194 14.80 -21.94 0.29
C PHE A 194 15.40 -20.53 0.20
N GLN A 195 16.67 -20.34 0.58
CA GLN A 195 17.32 -19.02 0.56
C GLN A 195 17.32 -18.41 -0.85
N SER A 196 17.53 -19.23 -1.87
CA SER A 196 17.52 -18.77 -3.27
C SER A 196 16.17 -18.20 -3.72
N PHE A 197 15.05 -18.70 -3.20
CA PHE A 197 13.72 -18.17 -3.49
C PHE A 197 13.48 -16.83 -2.79
N ILE A 198 14.00 -16.69 -1.56
CA ILE A 198 13.95 -15.44 -0.80
C ILE A 198 14.81 -14.37 -1.49
N ASP A 199 15.99 -14.74 -1.99
CA ASP A 199 16.88 -13.83 -2.70
C ASP A 199 16.31 -13.43 -4.07
N ALA A 200 15.56 -14.33 -4.72
CA ALA A 200 14.96 -14.09 -6.04
C ALA A 200 13.73 -13.16 -5.99
N SER A 201 13.03 -13.06 -4.85
CA SER A 201 11.92 -12.11 -4.68
C SER A 201 12.40 -10.70 -4.31
N ALA A 202 13.66 -10.55 -3.88
CA ALA A 202 14.24 -9.26 -3.56
C ALA A 202 14.67 -8.48 -4.82
N ASN A 203 14.36 -7.17 -4.87
CA ASN A 203 14.79 -6.27 -5.95
C ASN A 203 14.19 -6.58 -7.33
N VAL A 204 13.03 -7.24 -7.36
CA VAL A 204 12.29 -7.43 -8.60
C VAL A 204 11.73 -6.09 -9.05
N LYS A 205 11.99 -5.77 -10.33
CA LYS A 205 11.45 -4.59 -11.00
C LYS A 205 10.33 -4.99 -11.94
N HIS A 206 9.26 -4.21 -11.92
CA HIS A 206 8.10 -4.39 -12.78
C HIS A 206 7.82 -3.07 -13.48
N CYS A 207 7.45 -3.11 -14.76
CA CYS A 207 7.07 -1.89 -15.47
C CYS A 207 5.64 -1.97 -15.99
N THR A 208 4.88 -0.89 -15.82
CA THR A 208 3.50 -0.78 -16.30
C THR A 208 3.43 0.22 -17.43
N ILE A 209 2.95 -0.21 -18.60
CA ILE A 209 2.58 0.63 -19.75
C ILE A 209 1.13 1.07 -19.58
N ASN A 210 0.82 2.27 -20.06
CA ASN A 210 -0.49 2.89 -19.92
C ASN A 210 -0.93 2.96 -18.45
N ALA A 211 0.01 3.21 -17.53
CA ALA A 211 -0.28 3.31 -16.12
C ALA A 211 -1.17 4.53 -15.84
N ALA A 212 -1.90 4.50 -14.72
CA ALA A 212 -2.64 5.68 -14.26
C ALA A 212 -1.64 6.80 -13.89
N PRO A 213 -1.91 8.10 -14.21
CA PRO A 213 -0.94 9.19 -14.06
C PRO A 213 -0.33 9.35 -12.66
N ASP A 214 -1.06 8.85 -11.68
CA ASP A 214 -0.89 8.90 -10.24
C ASP A 214 -0.06 7.75 -9.66
N THR A 215 0.11 6.67 -10.42
CA THR A 215 0.94 5.53 -10.01
C THR A 215 2.44 5.84 -10.04
N ALA A 216 2.87 6.93 -10.66
CA ALA A 216 4.29 7.27 -10.86
C ALA A 216 5.02 7.74 -9.59
N SER A 217 4.30 8.06 -8.51
CA SER A 217 4.89 8.57 -7.26
C SER A 217 4.41 7.79 -6.03
N LEU A 218 3.81 6.61 -6.25
CA LEU A 218 3.30 5.75 -5.20
C LEU A 218 4.46 5.02 -4.51
N VAL A 219 4.47 5.09 -3.17
CA VAL A 219 5.38 4.32 -2.32
C VAL A 219 4.54 3.37 -1.49
N VAL A 220 4.83 2.07 -1.55
CA VAL A 220 4.13 1.05 -0.75
C VAL A 220 5.14 0.39 0.18
N ASN A 221 5.06 0.69 1.47
CA ASN A 221 5.77 -0.04 2.50
C ASN A 221 5.00 -1.31 2.86
N SER A 222 5.69 -2.43 2.96
CA SER A 222 5.10 -3.70 3.38
C SER A 222 5.82 -4.24 4.59
N ASP A 223 5.06 -4.76 5.56
CA ASP A 223 5.55 -5.56 6.70
C ASP A 223 4.55 -6.70 6.96
N ILE A 224 4.78 -7.81 6.26
CA ILE A 224 3.82 -8.90 6.12
C ILE A 224 4.40 -10.22 6.62
N CYS A 225 3.58 -11.01 7.31
CA CYS A 225 3.88 -12.40 7.60
C CYS A 225 2.78 -13.33 7.09
N PHE A 226 3.19 -14.36 6.34
CA PHE A 226 2.31 -15.41 5.86
C PHE A 226 2.65 -16.76 6.51
N ASP A 227 1.62 -17.50 6.89
CA ASP A 227 1.68 -18.93 7.14
C ASP A 227 1.54 -19.65 5.79
N ILE A 228 2.62 -20.29 5.36
CA ILE A 228 2.74 -21.01 4.09
C ILE A 228 2.76 -22.53 4.29
N THR A 229 2.37 -23.01 5.49
CA THR A 229 2.37 -24.43 5.84
C THR A 229 1.60 -25.25 4.81
N ASP A 230 0.39 -24.80 4.47
CA ASP A 230 -0.47 -25.51 3.52
C ASP A 230 0.10 -25.45 2.09
N SER A 231 0.63 -24.29 1.68
CA SER A 231 1.23 -24.09 0.35
C SER A 231 2.47 -24.97 0.11
N LEU A 232 3.18 -25.34 1.17
CA LEU A 232 4.38 -26.19 1.10
C LEU A 232 4.10 -27.66 1.38
N SER A 233 2.91 -28.01 1.86
CA SER A 233 2.56 -29.38 2.28
C SER A 233 2.77 -30.41 1.16
N ASP A 234 2.31 -30.09 -0.06
CA ASP A 234 2.48 -30.94 -1.25
C ASP A 234 3.96 -31.09 -1.64
N LEU A 235 4.73 -29.99 -1.65
CA LEU A 235 6.15 -30.01 -1.97
C LEU A 235 6.94 -30.86 -0.98
N LEU A 236 6.70 -30.67 0.32
CA LEU A 236 7.38 -31.37 1.40
C LEU A 236 7.02 -32.86 1.45
N SER A 237 5.79 -33.23 1.07
CA SER A 237 5.38 -34.64 0.97
C SER A 237 6.09 -35.40 -0.15
N SER A 238 6.58 -34.69 -1.17
CA SER A 238 7.16 -35.28 -2.39
C SER A 238 8.68 -35.46 -2.35
N LEU A 239 9.36 -34.91 -1.33
CA LEU A 239 10.82 -34.91 -1.24
C LEU A 239 11.32 -35.81 -0.11
N PRO A 240 12.24 -36.77 -0.36
CA PRO A 240 13.00 -37.41 0.70
C PRO A 240 14.03 -36.40 1.21
N LEU A 241 13.67 -35.65 2.26
CA LEU A 241 14.54 -34.61 2.79
C LEU A 241 15.47 -35.15 3.87
N ASP A 242 16.46 -35.96 3.47
CA ASP A 242 17.58 -36.27 4.36
C ASP A 242 18.28 -34.96 4.74
N GLY A 243 18.34 -34.67 6.05
CA GLY A 243 19.02 -33.49 6.58
C GLY A 243 18.17 -32.23 6.70
N ILE A 244 16.85 -32.28 6.48
CA ILE A 244 15.91 -31.16 6.73
C ILE A 244 14.88 -31.57 7.77
N GLU A 245 14.68 -30.72 8.78
CA GLU A 245 13.63 -30.85 9.77
C GLU A 245 12.56 -29.78 9.49
N VAL A 246 11.30 -30.22 9.44
CA VAL A 246 10.14 -29.35 9.23
C VAL A 246 9.32 -29.33 10.51
N THR A 247 9.10 -28.13 11.04
CA THR A 247 8.35 -27.87 12.27
C THR A 247 7.28 -26.83 11.98
N PRO A 248 6.02 -27.24 11.73
CA PRO A 248 4.92 -26.32 11.53
C PRO A 248 4.66 -25.41 12.77
N PRO A 249 4.13 -24.19 12.58
CA PRO A 249 3.80 -23.58 11.29
C PRO A 249 5.07 -23.13 10.54
N ILE A 250 5.03 -23.26 9.22
CA ILE A 250 6.05 -22.72 8.32
C ILE A 250 5.63 -21.30 7.98
N THR A 251 6.40 -20.30 8.45
CA THR A 251 6.05 -18.89 8.28
C THR A 251 7.09 -18.16 7.47
N TYR A 252 6.64 -17.29 6.57
CA TYR A 252 7.46 -16.38 5.80
C TYR A 252 7.09 -14.95 6.16
N ALA A 253 8.03 -14.22 6.77
CA ALA A 253 7.88 -12.80 7.03
C ALA A 253 8.78 -11.99 6.09
N SER A 254 8.26 -10.89 5.56
CA SER A 254 9.03 -9.96 4.73
C SER A 254 8.63 -8.52 5.02
N ALA A 255 9.64 -7.65 5.07
CA ALA A 255 9.46 -6.21 5.07
C ALA A 255 10.19 -5.60 3.88
N GLY A 256 9.61 -4.55 3.31
CA GLY A 256 10.16 -3.91 2.13
C GLY A 256 9.46 -2.63 1.75
N THR A 257 10.00 -1.97 0.74
CA THR A 257 9.43 -0.76 0.15
C THR A 257 9.38 -0.93 -1.36
N TYR A 258 8.18 -0.80 -1.90
CA TYR A 258 7.93 -0.66 -3.32
C TYR A 258 7.88 0.83 -3.67
N SER A 259 8.64 1.25 -4.67
CA SER A 259 8.60 2.61 -5.20
C SER A 259 8.39 2.58 -6.70
N SER A 260 7.83 3.67 -7.22
CA SER A 260 7.48 3.83 -8.63
C SER A 260 8.04 5.13 -9.17
N GLN A 261 8.35 5.15 -10.47
CA GLN A 261 8.80 6.34 -11.19
C GLN A 261 8.40 6.26 -12.67
N THR A 262 8.08 7.39 -13.28
CA THR A 262 7.84 7.45 -14.72
C THR A 262 9.13 7.16 -15.50
N VAL A 263 9.02 6.36 -16.55
CA VAL A 263 10.10 6.08 -17.51
C VAL A 263 9.62 6.36 -18.93
N SER A 264 10.55 6.56 -19.86
CA SER A 264 10.21 6.84 -21.26
C SER A 264 9.74 5.61 -22.03
N ASP A 265 10.24 4.42 -21.66
CA ASP A 265 9.94 3.16 -22.32
C ASP A 265 10.19 1.99 -21.37
N CYS A 266 9.16 1.18 -21.10
CA CYS A 266 9.29 -0.01 -20.27
C CYS A 266 10.27 -1.06 -20.85
N PHE A 267 10.32 -1.22 -22.18
CA PHE A 267 11.18 -2.22 -22.83
C PHE A 267 12.67 -1.86 -22.76
N ALA A 268 13.00 -0.59 -22.55
CA ALA A 268 14.37 -0.11 -22.38
C ALA A 268 14.88 -0.17 -20.92
N THR A 269 14.05 -0.59 -19.97
CA THR A 269 14.41 -0.65 -18.54
C THR A 269 15.08 -1.97 -18.16
N ASP A 270 15.46 -2.12 -16.89
CA ASP A 270 15.89 -3.39 -16.30
C ASP A 270 14.76 -4.16 -15.60
N ALA A 271 13.50 -3.90 -15.96
CA ALA A 271 12.35 -4.64 -15.46
C ALA A 271 12.43 -6.14 -15.79
N SER A 272 11.99 -6.97 -14.84
CA SER A 272 11.83 -8.41 -15.01
C SER A 272 10.54 -8.77 -15.74
N SER A 273 9.53 -7.90 -15.64
CA SER A 273 8.23 -8.06 -16.30
C SER A 273 7.63 -6.71 -16.67
N ILE A 274 6.78 -6.73 -17.69
CA ILE A 274 6.02 -5.58 -18.17
C ILE A 274 4.55 -5.98 -18.24
N ASN A 275 3.64 -5.10 -17.81
CA ASN A 275 2.22 -5.23 -18.10
C ASN A 275 1.69 -3.96 -18.80
N ASP A 276 0.72 -4.10 -19.69
CA ASP A 276 -0.04 -2.98 -20.23
C ASP A 276 -1.39 -2.89 -19.51
N ALA A 277 -1.58 -1.83 -18.72
CA ALA A 277 -2.79 -1.63 -17.93
C ALA A 277 -4.02 -1.29 -18.78
N PHE A 278 -3.87 -0.91 -20.05
CA PHE A 278 -4.98 -0.68 -20.97
C PHE A 278 -5.36 -1.97 -21.71
N THR A 279 -4.39 -2.67 -22.30
CA THR A 279 -4.66 -3.83 -23.16
C THR A 279 -4.73 -5.17 -22.41
N GLY A 280 -4.15 -5.26 -21.21
CA GLY A 280 -4.03 -6.51 -20.44
C GLY A 280 -2.78 -7.34 -20.80
N GLU A 281 -2.02 -6.93 -21.82
CA GLU A 281 -0.86 -7.68 -22.30
C GLU A 281 0.26 -7.76 -21.25
N VAL A 282 0.91 -8.93 -21.16
CA VAL A 282 2.00 -9.19 -20.21
C VAL A 282 3.24 -9.72 -20.93
N TRP A 283 4.40 -9.18 -20.58
CA TRP A 283 5.71 -9.65 -21.04
C TRP A 283 6.61 -10.00 -19.85
N VAL A 284 7.44 -11.03 -20.03
CA VAL A 284 8.45 -11.44 -19.05
C VAL A 284 9.81 -11.43 -19.72
N ARG A 285 10.82 -10.93 -19.01
CA ARG A 285 12.21 -10.91 -19.48
C ARG A 285 12.79 -12.32 -19.37
N GLN A 286 13.07 -12.92 -20.51
CA GLN A 286 13.72 -14.22 -20.64
C GLN A 286 14.99 -14.06 -21.48
N ASN A 287 16.13 -14.50 -20.95
CA ASN A 287 17.43 -14.44 -21.63
C ASN A 287 17.78 -13.03 -22.18
N GLY A 288 17.41 -11.98 -21.43
CA GLY A 288 17.67 -10.58 -21.82
C GLY A 288 16.68 -9.98 -22.81
N THR A 289 15.66 -10.73 -23.24
CA THR A 289 14.61 -10.25 -24.17
C THR A 289 13.22 -10.38 -23.55
N PHE A 290 12.30 -9.48 -23.88
CA PHE A 290 10.91 -9.57 -23.42
C PHE A 290 10.10 -10.51 -24.33
N VAL A 291 9.50 -11.52 -23.73
CA VAL A 291 8.61 -12.48 -24.38
C VAL A 291 7.20 -12.25 -23.87
N LYS A 292 6.24 -12.10 -24.78
CA LYS A 292 4.82 -11.94 -24.43
C LYS A 292 4.26 -13.27 -23.94
N VAL A 293 3.58 -13.26 -22.79
CA VAL A 293 3.08 -14.47 -22.11
C VAL A 293 1.57 -14.47 -21.88
N ALA A 294 0.92 -13.30 -21.93
CA ALA A 294 -0.54 -13.20 -21.76
C ALA A 294 -1.15 -12.02 -22.54
N ASN A 295 -2.48 -12.07 -22.69
CA ASN A 295 -3.39 -11.05 -23.21
C ASN A 295 -4.50 -10.79 -22.19
#